data_AF-A0A3E0Q3X0-F1
#
_entry.id   AF-A0A3E0Q3X0-F1
#
_cell.length_a   1.000
_cell.length_b   1.000
_cell.length_c   1.000
_cell.angle_alpha   90.00
_cell.angle_beta   90.00
_cell.angle_gamma   90.00
#
_symmetry.space_group_name_H-M   'P 1'
#
loop_
_entity.id
_entity.type
_entity.pdbx_description
1 polymer ?
#
loop_
_entity_poly.entity_id
_entity_poly.type
_entity_poly.pdbx_seq_one_letter_code
_entity_poly.pdbx_strand_id
1 'polypeptide(L)'
;MSTEHETRDVHPIVRQIIDRDCHVSMTNREVMRHVISRLRNGYRTFREMPRAERRELLEQCRHQHRENFRLYVQVMSGQIGMRTLEDEQ
;
A
#
# COMPACT_ATOMS: atom_id res chain seq x y z
N MET A 1 18.08 19.38 6.51
CA MET A 1 18.19 18.11 5.75
C MET A 1 16.78 17.59 5.53
N SER A 2 16.19 17.95 4.39
CA SER A 2 14.83 17.57 4.04
C SER A 2 14.82 16.09 3.65
N THR A 3 14.21 15.25 4.49
CA THR A 3 13.93 13.85 4.15
C THR A 3 12.74 13.84 3.21
N GLU A 4 12.99 14.15 1.94
CA GLU A 4 12.07 13.86 0.85
C GLU A 4 11.78 12.36 0.92
N HIS A 5 10.61 12.01 1.46
CA HIS A 5 10.07 10.67 1.31
C HIS A 5 9.85 10.51 -0.18
N GLU A 6 10.81 9.87 -0.84
CA GLU A 6 10.68 9.36 -2.19
C GLU A 6 9.48 8.41 -2.17
N THR A 7 8.29 8.98 -2.38
CA THR A 7 7.05 8.24 -2.49
C THR A 7 7.25 7.38 -3.71
N ARG A 8 7.66 6.11 -3.50
CA ARG A 8 7.65 5.11 -4.56
C ARG A 8 6.30 5.24 -5.23
N ASP A 9 6.32 5.56 -6.52
CA ASP A 9 5.11 5.87 -7.26
C ASP A 9 4.28 4.58 -7.39
N VAL A 10 3.44 4.34 -6.38
CA VAL A 10 2.55 3.18 -6.36
C VAL A 10 1.48 3.43 -7.38
N HIS A 11 1.31 2.48 -8.30
CA HIS A 11 0.30 2.60 -9.33
C HIS A 11 -1.08 2.90 -8.71
N PRO A 12 -1.81 3.93 -9.16
CA PRO A 12 -3.04 4.40 -8.49
C PRO A 12 -4.07 3.30 -8.23
N ILE A 13 -4.21 2.34 -9.15
CA ILE A 13 -5.11 1.19 -8.99
C ILE A 13 -4.68 0.28 -7.82
N VAL A 14 -3.38 0.01 -7.66
CA VAL A 14 -2.87 -0.81 -6.54
C VAL A 14 -3.20 -0.13 -5.22
N ARG A 15 -2.97 1.18 -5.15
CA ARG A 15 -3.32 1.99 -3.99
C ARG A 15 -4.81 1.92 -3.67
N GLN A 16 -5.68 2.15 -4.65
CA GLN A 16 -7.12 2.10 -4.46
C GLN A 16 -7.62 0.74 -3.97
N ILE A 17 -7.11 -0.36 -4.53
CA ILE A 17 -7.50 -1.71 -4.09
C ILE A 17 -7.07 -1.95 -2.64
N ILE A 18 -5.82 -1.63 -2.30
CA ILE A 18 -5.29 -1.93 -0.97
C ILE A 18 -5.94 -1.02 0.09
N ASP A 19 -6.14 0.26 -0.20
CA ASP A 19 -6.70 1.22 0.75
C ASP A 19 -8.19 0.94 1.06
N ARG A 20 -8.93 0.39 0.09
CA ARG A 20 -10.38 0.13 0.25
C ARG A 20 -10.73 -1.30 0.62
N ASP A 21 -10.04 -2.27 0.03
CA ASP A 21 -10.48 -3.67 0.08
C ASP A 21 -9.61 -4.55 0.99
N CYS A 22 -8.43 -4.07 1.43
CA CYS A 22 -7.50 -4.87 2.23
C CYS A 22 -7.47 -4.43 3.70
N HIS A 23 -7.60 -5.39 4.62
CA HIS A 23 -7.45 -5.14 6.05
C HIS A 23 -5.98 -5.12 6.45
N VAL A 24 -5.63 -4.23 7.38
CA VAL A 24 -4.26 -4.08 7.91
C VAL A 24 -3.72 -5.33 8.63
N SER A 25 -4.59 -6.25 9.04
CA SER A 25 -4.23 -7.52 9.66
C SER A 25 -3.91 -8.64 8.64
N MET A 26 -4.19 -8.43 7.35
CA MET A 26 -3.94 -9.42 6.31
C MET A 26 -2.43 -9.62 6.12
N THR A 27 -2.04 -10.83 5.74
CA THR A 27 -0.65 -11.08 5.34
C THR A 27 -0.38 -10.47 3.97
N ASN A 28 0.88 -10.08 3.71
CA ASN A 28 1.30 -9.57 2.39
C ASN A 28 0.93 -10.55 1.25
N ARG A 29 0.94 -11.86 1.52
CA ARG A 29 0.58 -12.88 0.54
C ARG A 29 -0.90 -12.82 0.16
N GLU A 30 -1.79 -12.56 1.13
CA GLU A 30 -3.22 -12.42 0.90
C GLU A 30 -3.53 -11.13 0.15
N VAL A 31 -2.90 -10.03 0.53
CA VAL A 31 -3.01 -8.74 -0.18
C VAL A 31 -2.60 -8.89 -1.64
N MET A 32 -1.44 -9.50 -1.91
CA MET A 32 -0.98 -9.73 -3.28
C MET A 32 -1.97 -10.61 -4.07
N ARG A 33 -2.49 -11.69 -3.47
CA ARG A 33 -3.50 -12.52 -4.13
C ARG A 33 -4.76 -11.73 -4.44
N HIS A 34 -5.20 -10.88 -3.52
CA HIS A 34 -6.37 -10.05 -3.71
C HIS A 34 -6.16 -9.08 -4.87
N VAL A 35 -5.05 -8.32 -4.88
CA VAL A 35 -4.70 -7.41 -5.99
C VAL A 35 -4.62 -8.16 -7.32
N ILE A 36 -3.96 -9.31 -7.36
CA ILE A 36 -3.88 -10.14 -8.57
C ILE A 36 -5.26 -10.59 -9.03
N SER A 37 -6.17 -10.94 -8.11
CA SER A 37 -7.53 -11.35 -8.46
C SER A 37 -8.37 -10.24 -9.10
N ARG A 38 -8.01 -8.96 -8.86
CA ARG A 38 -8.67 -7.78 -9.44
C ARG A 38 -8.15 -7.41 -10.82
N LEU A 39 -7.07 -8.03 -11.31
CA LEU A 39 -6.62 -7.85 -12.69
C LEU A 39 -7.67 -8.38 -13.67
N ARG A 40 -7.73 -7.84 -14.90
CA ARG A 40 -8.75 -8.17 -15.91
C ARG A 40 -8.96 -9.68 -16.13
N ASN A 41 -7.87 -10.45 -16.21
CA ASN A 41 -7.91 -11.92 -16.27
C ASN A 41 -7.24 -12.57 -15.04
N GLY A 42 -7.21 -11.85 -13.93
CA GLY A 42 -6.67 -12.29 -12.66
C GLY A 42 -5.24 -12.82 -12.75
N TYR A 43 -5.08 -14.07 -12.29
CA TYR A 43 -3.79 -14.77 -12.27
C TYR A 43 -3.20 -15.03 -13.67
N ARG A 44 -4.03 -15.11 -14.73
CA ARG A 44 -3.53 -15.28 -16.10
C ARG A 44 -2.75 -14.04 -16.53
N THR A 45 -3.34 -12.84 -16.37
CA THR A 45 -2.68 -11.56 -16.62
C THR A 45 -1.37 -11.48 -15.83
N PHE A 46 -1.40 -11.88 -14.56
CA PHE A 46 -0.18 -11.88 -13.75
C PHE A 46 0.93 -12.77 -14.32
N ARG A 47 0.60 -13.98 -14.77
CA ARG A 47 1.60 -14.91 -15.35
C ARG A 47 2.13 -14.47 -16.71
N GLU A 48 1.32 -13.75 -17.49
CA GLU A 48 1.70 -13.23 -18.81
C GLU A 48 2.60 -11.98 -18.71
N MET A 49 2.56 -11.24 -17.60
CA MET A 49 3.45 -10.09 -17.38
C MET A 49 4.94 -10.50 -17.36
N PRO A 50 5.85 -9.66 -17.91
CA PRO A 50 7.28 -9.80 -17.73
C PRO A 50 7.69 -9.95 -16.26
N ARG A 51 8.80 -10.67 -16.02
CA ARG A 51 9.29 -10.93 -14.66
C ARG A 51 9.58 -9.64 -13.87
N ALA A 52 10.09 -8.62 -14.55
CA ALA A 52 10.38 -7.31 -13.95
C ALA A 52 9.09 -6.63 -13.47
N GLU A 53 8.08 -6.51 -14.34
CA GLU A 53 6.78 -5.92 -14.01
C GLU A 53 6.05 -6.68 -12.89
N ARG A 54 6.09 -8.02 -12.91
CA ARG A 54 5.57 -8.81 -11.79
C ARG A 54 6.24 -8.44 -10.48
N ARG A 55 7.57 -8.32 -10.47
CA ARG A 55 8.32 -7.98 -9.26
C ARG A 55 7.94 -6.60 -8.76
N GLU A 56 7.84 -5.64 -9.68
CA GLU A 56 7.43 -4.28 -9.37
C GLU A 56 6.02 -4.23 -8.77
N LEU A 57 5.04 -4.89 -9.37
CA LEU A 57 3.69 -4.98 -8.83
C LEU A 57 3.67 -5.51 -7.39
N LEU A 58 4.42 -6.60 -7.12
CA LEU A 58 4.50 -7.17 -5.78
C LEU A 58 5.25 -6.26 -4.77
N GLU A 59 6.22 -5.48 -5.23
CA GLU A 59 6.87 -4.45 -4.42
C GLU A 59 5.92 -3.31 -4.08
N GLN A 60 5.18 -2.79 -5.06
CA GLN A 60 4.17 -1.75 -4.86
C GLN A 60 3.08 -2.21 -3.87
N CYS A 61 2.58 -3.45 -4.02
CA CYS A 61 1.59 -4.00 -3.09
C CYS A 61 2.11 -4.05 -1.64
N ARG A 62 3.35 -4.52 -1.46
CA ARG A 62 3.97 -4.58 -0.13
C ARG A 62 4.21 -3.20 0.46
N HIS A 63 4.64 -2.26 -0.36
CA HIS A 63 4.90 -0.89 0.07
C HIS A 63 3.61 -0.24 0.58
N GLN A 64 2.55 -0.25 -0.22
CA GLN A 64 1.28 0.35 0.17
C GLN A 64 0.69 -0.31 1.42
N HIS A 65 0.70 -1.64 1.49
CA HIS A 65 0.18 -2.36 2.66
C HIS A 65 0.93 -2.01 3.95
N ARG A 66 2.26 -1.82 3.88
CA ARG A 66 3.07 -1.35 5.02
C ARG A 66 2.74 0.07 5.42
N GLU A 67 2.52 0.97 4.47
CA GLU A 67 2.10 2.33 4.78
C GLU A 67 0.73 2.36 5.47
N ASN A 68 -0.23 1.54 5.02
CA ASN A 68 -1.52 1.44 5.69
C ASN A 68 -1.39 0.91 7.11
N PHE A 69 -0.53 -0.09 7.34
CA PHE A 69 -0.23 -0.56 8.68
C PHE A 69 0.43 0.53 9.55
N ARG A 70 1.37 1.30 9.01
CA ARG A 70 2.02 2.41 9.71
C ARG A 70 1.00 3.47 10.12
N LEU A 71 0.13 3.89 9.20
CA LEU A 71 -0.93 4.86 9.47
C LEU A 71 -1.89 4.33 10.54
N TYR A 72 -2.30 3.06 10.44
CA TYR A 72 -3.14 2.42 11.45
C TYR A 72 -2.49 2.46 12.84
N VAL A 73 -1.21 2.07 12.95
CA VAL A 73 -0.48 2.13 14.22
C VAL A 73 -0.44 3.55 14.77
N GLN A 74 -0.20 4.56 13.93
CA GLN A 74 -0.18 5.97 14.34
C GLN A 74 -1.55 6.45 14.85
N VAL A 75 -2.65 6.05 14.21
CA VAL A 75 -4.00 6.36 14.68
C VAL A 75 -4.24 5.71 16.04
N MET A 76 -3.94 4.41 16.14
CA MET A 76 -4.19 3.63 17.34
C MET A 76 -3.28 4.01 18.53
N SER A 77 -2.08 4.53 18.26
CA SER A 77 -1.17 5.04 19.29
C SER A 77 -1.47 6.50 19.71
N GLY A 78 -2.45 7.16 19.07
CA GLY A 78 -2.78 8.55 19.32
C GLY A 78 -1.79 9.56 18.74
N GLN A 79 -0.81 9.12 17.96
CA GLN A 79 0.22 10.00 17.37
C GLN A 79 -0.32 10.90 16.23
N ILE A 80 -1.51 10.59 15.68
CA ILE A 80 -2.15 11.43 14.64
C ILE A 80 -2.85 12.68 15.21
N GLY A 81 -2.90 12.86 16.54
CA GLY A 81 -3.58 14.01 17.16
C GLY A 81 -2.69 15.17 17.66
N MET A 82 -1.37 14.99 17.80
CA MET A 82 -0.53 16.01 18.48
C MET A 82 0.11 17.06 17.56
N ARG A 83 0.13 16.88 16.24
CA ARG A 83 0.74 17.88 15.34
C ARG A 83 -0.19 19.00 14.90
N THR A 84 -1.50 18.88 15.10
CA THR A 84 -2.47 19.87 14.61
C THR A 84 -2.92 20.87 15.67
N LEU A 85 -2.49 20.73 16.93
CA LEU A 85 -2.88 21.65 18.03
C LEU A 85 -1.78 22.63 18.44
N GLU A 86 -0.56 22.50 17.91
CA GLU A 86 0.56 23.41 18.22
C GLU A 86 0.75 24.51 17.16
N ASP A 87 0.09 24.42 16.00
CA ASP A 87 0.16 25.41 14.91
C ASP A 87 -0.98 26.46 14.95
N GLU A 88 -1.81 26.47 16.00
CA GLU A 88 -2.88 27.47 16.23
C GLU A 88 -2.67 28.30 17.52
N GLN A 89 -1.45 28.78 17.79
CA GLN A 89 -1.18 29.84 18.79
C GLN A 89 -0.31 30.96 18.25
#